data_AF-A0AAU8TD11-F1
#
_entry.id   AF-A0AAU8TD11-F1
#
_cell.length_a   1.000
_cell.length_b   1.000
_cell.length_c   1.000
_cell.angle_alpha   90.00
_cell.angle_beta   90.00
_cell.angle_gamma   90.00
#
_symmetry.space_group_name_H-M   'P 1'
#
loop_
_entity.id
_entity.type
_entity.pdbx_description
1 polymer ?
#
loop_
_entity_poly.entity_id
_entity_poly.type
_entity_poly.pdbx_seq_one_letter_code
_entity_poly.pdbx_strand_id
1 'polypeptide(L)'
;MTNKKIQSWPKGGFENFFEYVSSYIHLNINLDDDVSCRRYHDEWMGRYKSAIEKWTRYDVTIWSVRCRQALKLSFSATYFALAAKEAQKNKVLASKYYLSYYSMLHAMWAVLFLHPDLSLDAVTDITHSKIANFFHASFTQKKKGIITYNAKEMAENLRFMREYYSYRMPLNYPFGRAENISKTDIHLGGFVKQSIQLANLHSHILRKAAEKQGMSGAACVPSEQHDIFRRDFFRINGKEHPTSDLNLLDPADSVARDEYLTRGCDLVPLSIGYEHMYDEFMTYADGGDELPENEIIRETRSLVYGALF
;
A
#
# COMPACT_ATOMS: atom_id res chain seq x y z
N MET A 1 -24.01 34.77 10.86
CA MET A 1 -23.32 33.57 11.38
C MET A 1 -24.07 32.34 10.88
N THR A 2 -23.63 31.77 9.78
CA THR A 2 -24.22 30.57 9.19
C THR A 2 -23.77 29.35 9.98
N ASN A 3 -24.73 28.68 10.60
CA ASN A 3 -24.55 27.39 11.27
C ASN A 3 -23.95 26.39 10.27
N LYS A 4 -22.65 26.11 10.39
CA LYS A 4 -22.03 24.96 9.72
C LYS A 4 -22.70 23.73 10.32
N LYS A 5 -23.62 23.11 9.56
CA LYS A 5 -24.10 21.76 9.85
C LYS A 5 -22.86 20.89 10.05
N ILE A 6 -22.68 20.38 11.26
CA ILE A 6 -21.75 19.28 11.51
C ILE A 6 -22.26 18.16 10.61
N GLN A 7 -21.51 17.88 9.54
CA GLN A 7 -21.80 16.80 8.63
C GLN A 7 -21.66 15.52 9.46
N SER A 8 -22.79 14.95 9.87
CA SER A 8 -22.79 13.65 10.53
C SER A 8 -22.20 12.65 9.54
N TRP A 9 -21.08 12.04 9.92
CA TRP A 9 -20.47 10.95 9.15
C TRP A 9 -21.53 9.89 8.82
N PRO A 10 -21.50 9.30 7.61
CA PRO A 10 -22.46 8.26 7.25
C PRO A 10 -22.48 7.19 8.34
N LYS A 11 -23.66 6.98 8.95
CA LYS A 11 -23.90 5.90 9.89
C LYS A 11 -24.11 4.64 9.06
N GLY A 12 -23.02 3.93 8.81
CA GLY A 12 -23.01 2.75 7.95
C GLY A 12 -21.92 2.87 6.90
N GLY A 13 -21.06 1.85 6.86
CA GLY A 13 -19.82 1.86 6.10
C GLY A 13 -19.16 0.50 6.16
N PHE A 14 -17.92 0.41 5.69
CA PHE A 14 -17.19 -0.86 5.65
C PHE A 14 -16.94 -1.48 7.04
N GLU A 15 -16.96 -0.67 8.09
CA GLU A 15 -16.75 -1.09 9.49
C GLU A 15 -17.75 -2.18 9.91
N ASN A 16 -18.98 -2.14 9.38
CA ASN A 16 -20.03 -3.13 9.70
C ASN A 16 -19.75 -4.53 9.13
N PHE A 17 -18.75 -4.70 8.27
CA PHE A 17 -18.42 -5.99 7.67
C PHE A 17 -17.34 -6.75 8.43
N PHE A 18 -16.65 -6.15 9.39
CA PHE A 18 -15.49 -6.75 10.04
C PHE A 18 -15.58 -6.63 11.56
N GLU A 19 -15.01 -7.60 12.26
CA GLU A 19 -15.02 -7.64 13.72
C GLU A 19 -13.89 -6.80 14.35
N TYR A 20 -12.89 -6.45 13.55
CA TYR A 20 -11.72 -5.70 13.98
C TYR A 20 -11.94 -4.19 13.85
N VAL A 21 -11.41 -3.44 14.80
CA VAL A 21 -11.39 -1.97 14.74
C VAL A 21 -10.54 -1.56 13.55
N SER A 22 -11.14 -0.82 12.61
CA SER A 22 -10.45 -0.22 11.47
C SER A 22 -11.28 0.95 10.94
N SER A 23 -10.63 1.92 10.29
CA SER A 23 -11.30 3.09 9.71
C SER A 23 -11.26 3.06 8.19
N TYR A 24 -12.41 3.24 7.58
CA TYR A 24 -12.58 3.35 6.14
C TYR A 24 -13.21 4.67 5.74
N ILE A 25 -13.06 5.69 6.59
CA ILE A 25 -13.83 6.93 6.50
C ILE A 25 -13.79 7.60 5.13
N HIS A 26 -12.64 7.64 4.46
CA HIS A 26 -12.55 8.27 3.13
C HIS A 26 -13.16 7.40 2.05
N LEU A 27 -13.05 6.07 2.15
CA LEU A 27 -13.70 5.15 1.22
C LEU A 27 -15.23 5.19 1.38
N ASN A 28 -15.71 5.26 2.61
CA ASN A 28 -17.13 5.42 2.93
C ASN A 28 -17.68 6.73 2.34
N ILE A 29 -16.95 7.85 2.50
CA ILE A 29 -17.31 9.13 1.87
C ILE A 29 -17.36 8.98 0.35
N ASN A 30 -16.34 8.35 -0.26
CA ASN A 30 -16.24 8.23 -1.72
C ASN A 30 -17.40 7.43 -2.35
N LEU A 31 -17.92 6.43 -1.63
CA LEU A 31 -19.04 5.60 -2.09
C LEU A 31 -20.42 6.15 -1.70
N ASP A 32 -20.47 7.23 -0.92
CA ASP A 32 -21.65 8.00 -0.46
C ASP A 32 -22.66 7.24 0.45
N ASP A 33 -22.84 5.93 0.29
CA ASP A 33 -23.91 5.17 0.96
C ASP A 33 -23.57 3.68 1.26
N ASP A 34 -24.29 3.10 2.22
CA ASP A 34 -24.16 1.71 2.67
C ASP A 34 -24.39 0.67 1.56
N VAL A 35 -25.30 0.95 0.63
CA VAL A 35 -25.65 0.02 -0.46
C VAL A 35 -24.46 -0.09 -1.41
N SER A 36 -23.83 1.03 -1.72
CA SER A 36 -22.61 1.12 -2.52
C SER A 36 -21.43 0.44 -1.83
N CYS A 37 -21.25 0.64 -0.51
CA CYS A 37 -20.23 -0.06 0.28
C CYS A 37 -20.46 -1.58 0.30
N ARG A 38 -21.70 -2.03 0.54
CA ARG A 38 -22.08 -3.46 0.51
C ARG A 38 -21.84 -4.08 -0.86
N ARG A 39 -22.26 -3.41 -1.93
CA ARG A 39 -22.03 -3.88 -3.30
C ARG A 39 -20.54 -4.04 -3.59
N TYR A 40 -19.71 -3.08 -3.17
CA TYR A 40 -18.25 -3.20 -3.31
C TYR A 40 -17.73 -4.41 -2.53
N HIS A 41 -18.07 -4.52 -1.25
CA HIS A 41 -17.67 -5.64 -0.41
C HIS A 41 -18.06 -6.99 -1.04
N ASP A 42 -19.31 -7.15 -1.48
CA ASP A 42 -19.81 -8.41 -2.02
C ASP A 42 -19.17 -8.76 -3.37
N GLU A 43 -18.92 -7.77 -4.24
CA GLU A 43 -18.17 -7.94 -5.49
C GLU A 43 -16.76 -8.51 -5.21
N TRP A 44 -16.02 -7.89 -4.28
CA TRP A 44 -14.65 -8.30 -3.98
C TRP A 44 -14.59 -9.60 -3.17
N MET A 45 -15.52 -9.84 -2.25
CA MET A 45 -15.67 -11.14 -1.59
C MET A 45 -15.84 -12.27 -2.61
N GLY A 46 -16.65 -12.06 -3.66
CA GLY A 46 -16.82 -13.01 -4.75
C GLY A 46 -15.52 -13.29 -5.49
N ARG A 47 -14.77 -12.24 -5.84
CA ARG A 47 -13.48 -12.36 -6.55
C ARG A 47 -12.43 -13.09 -5.73
N TYR A 48 -12.28 -12.76 -4.45
CA TYR A 48 -11.37 -13.48 -3.57
C TYR A 48 -11.79 -14.94 -3.39
N LYS A 49 -13.09 -15.20 -3.20
CA LYS A 49 -13.59 -16.58 -3.11
C LYS A 49 -13.17 -17.40 -4.34
N SER A 50 -13.42 -16.90 -5.54
CA SER A 50 -13.05 -17.60 -6.79
C SER A 50 -11.54 -17.79 -6.95
N ALA A 51 -10.72 -16.89 -6.41
CA ALA A 51 -9.28 -17.08 -6.38
C ALA A 51 -8.87 -18.18 -5.38
N ILE A 52 -9.44 -18.13 -4.17
CA ILE A 52 -9.11 -19.02 -3.03
C ILE A 52 -9.54 -20.47 -3.27
N GLU A 53 -10.59 -20.72 -4.06
CA GLU A 53 -11.02 -22.08 -4.44
C GLU A 53 -9.90 -22.90 -5.08
N LYS A 54 -8.86 -22.25 -5.62
CA LYS A 54 -7.70 -22.89 -6.26
C LYS A 54 -6.45 -22.89 -5.38
N TRP A 55 -6.52 -22.33 -4.18
CA TRP A 55 -5.36 -22.16 -3.31
C TRP A 55 -4.97 -23.45 -2.62
N THR A 56 -3.67 -23.64 -2.52
CA THR A 56 -3.02 -24.58 -1.62
C THR A 56 -2.64 -23.88 -0.31
N ARG A 57 -2.12 -24.64 0.66
CA ARG A 57 -1.53 -24.04 1.87
C ARG A 57 -0.34 -23.13 1.55
N TYR A 58 0.41 -23.44 0.49
CA TYR A 58 1.51 -22.59 0.02
C TYR A 58 1.02 -21.22 -0.47
N ASP A 59 -0.11 -21.19 -1.18
CA ASP A 59 -0.70 -19.93 -1.63
C ASP A 59 -1.10 -19.05 -0.45
N VAL A 60 -1.65 -19.63 0.62
CA VAL A 60 -1.95 -18.89 1.86
C VAL A 60 -0.68 -18.24 2.41
N THR A 61 0.43 -18.96 2.44
CA THR A 61 1.72 -18.42 2.89
C THR A 61 2.19 -17.26 2.00
N ILE A 62 2.18 -17.42 0.67
CA ILE A 62 2.60 -16.35 -0.24
C ILE A 62 1.68 -15.13 -0.12
N TRP A 63 0.38 -15.33 0.04
CA TRP A 63 -0.56 -14.23 0.25
C TRP A 63 -0.38 -13.53 1.60
N SER A 64 0.05 -14.24 2.64
CA SER A 64 0.47 -13.63 3.90
C SER A 64 1.70 -12.74 3.73
N VAL A 65 2.71 -13.18 2.95
CA VAL A 65 3.86 -12.33 2.59
C VAL A 65 3.41 -11.10 1.78
N ARG A 66 2.42 -11.25 0.88
CA ARG A 66 1.83 -10.12 0.14
C ARG A 66 1.13 -9.12 1.07
N CYS A 67 0.44 -9.56 2.12
CA CYS A 67 -0.11 -8.68 3.16
C CYS A 67 0.98 -7.89 3.88
N ARG A 68 2.07 -8.57 4.30
CA ARG A 68 3.22 -7.88 4.92
C ARG A 68 3.81 -6.83 3.98
N GLN A 69 4.01 -7.17 2.71
CA GLN A 69 4.56 -6.24 1.73
C GLN A 69 3.62 -5.04 1.45
N ALA A 70 2.31 -5.27 1.38
CA ALA A 70 1.33 -4.20 1.25
C ALA A 70 1.42 -3.20 2.44
N LEU A 71 1.62 -3.72 3.66
CA LEU A 71 1.85 -2.88 4.83
C LEU A 71 3.17 -2.10 4.73
N LYS A 72 4.28 -2.78 4.38
CA LYS A 72 5.59 -2.14 4.20
C LYS A 72 5.55 -1.01 3.16
N LEU A 73 4.82 -1.22 2.06
CA LEU A 73 4.60 -0.21 1.03
C LEU A 73 3.71 0.95 1.52
N SER A 74 2.78 0.71 2.44
CA SER A 74 1.97 1.76 3.08
C SER A 74 2.83 2.70 3.93
N PHE A 75 3.77 2.14 4.70
CA PHE A 75 4.79 2.92 5.42
C PHE A 75 5.68 3.70 4.45
N SER A 76 6.20 3.03 3.42
CA SER A 76 7.08 3.65 2.43
C SER A 76 6.40 4.79 1.66
N ALA A 77 5.14 4.61 1.26
CA ALA A 77 4.34 5.63 0.58
C ALA A 77 4.17 6.88 1.45
N THR A 78 3.88 6.67 2.74
CA THR A 78 3.71 7.75 3.72
C THR A 78 5.02 8.48 3.99
N TYR A 79 6.11 7.73 4.21
CA TYR A 79 7.45 8.29 4.39
C TYR A 79 7.86 9.17 3.20
N PHE A 80 7.67 8.68 1.97
CA PHE A 80 7.97 9.47 0.78
C PHE A 80 7.08 10.70 0.62
N ALA A 81 5.81 10.65 1.02
CA ALA A 81 4.93 11.83 0.99
C ALA A 81 5.43 12.93 1.95
N LEU A 82 5.85 12.54 3.17
CA LEU A 82 6.40 13.47 4.14
C LEU A 82 7.75 14.03 3.69
N ALA A 83 8.63 13.18 3.14
CA ALA A 83 9.92 13.60 2.62
C ALA A 83 9.75 14.57 1.43
N ALA A 84 8.75 14.35 0.58
CA ALA A 84 8.41 15.29 -0.51
C ALA A 84 7.97 16.66 0.02
N LYS A 85 7.18 16.68 1.11
CA LYS A 85 6.76 17.91 1.79
C LYS A 85 7.95 18.66 2.37
N GLU A 86 8.91 17.94 2.97
CA GLU A 86 10.13 18.54 3.51
C GLU A 86 11.05 19.08 2.40
N ALA A 87 11.22 18.33 1.31
CA ALA A 87 11.95 18.79 0.13
C ALA A 87 11.31 20.06 -0.46
N GLN A 88 9.98 20.16 -0.46
CA GLN A 88 9.27 21.36 -0.89
C GLN A 88 9.56 22.57 0.00
N LYS A 89 9.56 22.42 1.33
CA LYS A 89 9.89 23.51 2.27
C LYS A 89 11.30 24.05 2.00
N ASN A 90 12.23 23.15 1.71
CA ASN A 90 13.62 23.47 1.37
C ASN A 90 13.84 23.87 -0.10
N LYS A 91 12.76 23.99 -0.90
CA LYS A 91 12.78 24.36 -2.32
C LYS A 91 13.61 23.41 -3.20
N VAL A 92 13.79 22.16 -2.78
CA VAL A 92 14.49 21.11 -3.54
C VAL A 92 13.49 20.37 -4.42
N LEU A 93 13.14 20.99 -5.55
CA LEU A 93 12.04 20.55 -6.41
C LEU A 93 12.27 19.20 -7.08
N ALA A 94 13.52 18.91 -7.47
CA ALA A 94 13.87 17.61 -8.03
C ALA A 94 13.54 16.48 -7.05
N SER A 95 13.99 16.63 -5.79
CA SER A 95 13.68 15.68 -4.71
C SER A 95 12.18 15.63 -4.42
N LYS A 96 11.50 16.78 -4.36
CA LYS A 96 10.04 16.84 -4.17
C LYS A 96 9.31 15.93 -5.17
N TYR A 97 9.50 16.16 -6.47
CA TYR A 97 8.76 15.42 -7.51
C TYR A 97 9.19 13.95 -7.60
N TYR A 98 10.46 13.65 -7.34
CA TYR A 98 10.94 12.28 -7.21
C TYR A 98 10.20 11.54 -6.10
N LEU A 99 10.19 12.10 -4.90
CA LEU A 99 9.57 11.50 -3.72
C LEU A 99 8.04 11.43 -3.87
N SER A 100 7.39 12.46 -4.43
CA SER A 100 5.95 12.44 -4.70
C SER A 100 5.54 11.32 -5.66
N TYR A 101 6.33 11.11 -6.73
CA TYR A 101 6.07 10.04 -7.69
C TYR A 101 6.17 8.65 -7.06
N TYR A 102 7.23 8.39 -6.29
CA TYR A 102 7.41 7.09 -5.62
C TYR A 102 6.42 6.86 -4.46
N SER A 103 6.01 7.93 -3.75
CA SER A 103 4.93 7.86 -2.77
C SER A 103 3.64 7.33 -3.39
N MET A 104 3.21 7.92 -4.50
CA MET A 104 2.01 7.49 -5.23
C MET A 104 2.16 6.06 -5.79
N LEU A 105 3.32 5.71 -6.36
CA LEU A 105 3.56 4.35 -6.84
C LEU A 105 3.45 3.30 -5.73
N HIS A 106 4.08 3.55 -4.57
CA HIS A 106 4.05 2.62 -3.46
C HIS A 106 2.63 2.47 -2.89
N ALA A 107 1.85 3.56 -2.84
CA ALA A 107 0.45 3.52 -2.44
C ALA A 107 -0.40 2.65 -3.36
N MET A 108 -0.24 2.78 -4.69
CA MET A 108 -0.93 1.92 -5.64
C MET A 108 -0.47 0.46 -5.51
N TRP A 109 0.83 0.25 -5.40
CA TRP A 109 1.41 -1.09 -5.34
C TRP A 109 1.00 -1.84 -4.08
N ALA A 110 0.86 -1.15 -2.94
CA ALA A 110 0.31 -1.74 -1.71
C ALA A 110 -1.06 -2.39 -1.95
N VAL A 111 -1.95 -1.73 -2.70
CA VAL A 111 -3.27 -2.28 -3.06
C VAL A 111 -3.14 -3.41 -4.08
N LEU A 112 -2.28 -3.26 -5.09
CA LEU A 112 -2.10 -4.28 -6.13
C LEU A 112 -1.48 -5.58 -5.60
N PHE A 113 -0.64 -5.50 -4.57
CA PHE A 113 -0.17 -6.68 -3.84
C PHE A 113 -1.33 -7.49 -3.26
N LEU A 114 -2.52 -6.92 -3.08
CA LEU A 114 -3.68 -7.66 -2.60
C LEU A 114 -4.68 -8.01 -3.71
N HIS A 115 -4.43 -7.67 -4.97
CA HIS A 115 -5.38 -7.90 -6.05
C HIS A 115 -5.45 -9.40 -6.45
N PRO A 116 -6.64 -10.04 -6.44
CA PRO A 116 -6.81 -11.49 -6.67
C PRO A 116 -6.47 -11.92 -8.11
N ASP A 117 -6.61 -11.01 -9.08
CA ASP A 117 -6.30 -11.34 -10.49
C ASP A 117 -4.82 -11.15 -10.83
N LEU A 118 -3.99 -10.69 -9.89
CA LEU A 118 -2.55 -10.57 -10.08
C LEU A 118 -1.84 -11.77 -9.43
N SER A 119 -1.16 -12.56 -10.26
CA SER A 119 -0.22 -13.59 -9.79
C SER A 119 1.00 -12.95 -9.13
N LEU A 120 1.80 -13.77 -8.44
CA LEU A 120 3.06 -13.33 -7.85
C LEU A 120 4.00 -12.73 -8.90
N ASP A 121 4.16 -13.41 -10.05
CA ASP A 121 4.98 -12.91 -11.16
C ASP A 121 4.44 -11.57 -11.68
N ALA A 122 3.12 -11.49 -11.87
CA ALA A 122 2.49 -10.31 -12.42
C ALA A 122 2.65 -9.09 -11.51
N VAL A 123 2.73 -9.25 -10.19
CA VAL A 123 2.86 -8.14 -9.23
C VAL A 123 4.30 -7.78 -8.87
N THR A 124 5.25 -8.73 -8.98
CA THR A 124 6.68 -8.48 -8.71
C THR A 124 7.40 -7.88 -9.91
N ASP A 125 7.01 -8.25 -11.13
CA ASP A 125 7.64 -7.80 -12.38
C ASP A 125 6.84 -6.66 -13.09
N ILE A 126 5.93 -5.99 -12.36
CA ILE A 126 5.05 -4.96 -12.91
C ILE A 126 5.78 -3.63 -13.15
N THR A 127 5.73 -3.14 -14.39
CA THR A 127 6.27 -1.80 -14.71
C THR A 127 5.42 -0.69 -14.07
N HIS A 128 6.02 0.48 -13.78
CA HIS A 128 5.29 1.62 -13.21
C HIS A 128 4.05 2.03 -14.02
N SER A 129 4.14 2.03 -15.36
CA SER A 129 3.01 2.35 -16.23
C SER A 129 1.88 1.32 -16.11
N LYS A 130 2.22 0.03 -15.97
CA LYS A 130 1.24 -1.04 -15.73
C LYS A 130 0.59 -0.91 -14.35
N ILE A 131 1.33 -0.55 -13.31
CA ILE A 131 0.77 -0.25 -11.97
C ILE A 131 -0.34 0.80 -12.10
N ALA A 132 -0.03 1.96 -12.69
CA ALA A 132 -0.98 3.06 -12.80
C ALA A 132 -2.23 2.68 -13.61
N ASN A 133 -2.05 2.01 -14.76
CA ASN A 133 -3.16 1.60 -15.60
C ASN A 133 -4.06 0.56 -14.92
N PHE A 134 -3.47 -0.45 -14.29
CA PHE A 134 -4.21 -1.52 -13.63
C PHE A 134 -4.95 -1.00 -12.40
N PHE A 135 -4.29 -0.18 -11.57
CA PHE A 135 -4.93 0.48 -10.43
C PHE A 135 -6.09 1.39 -10.89
N HIS A 136 -5.88 2.16 -11.95
CA HIS A 136 -6.91 3.05 -12.49
C HIS A 136 -8.16 2.25 -12.91
N ALA A 137 -7.97 1.19 -13.69
CA ALA A 137 -9.05 0.32 -14.17
C ALA A 137 -9.80 -0.36 -13.01
N SER A 138 -9.09 -0.84 -11.98
CA SER A 138 -9.70 -1.57 -10.87
C SER A 138 -10.43 -0.67 -9.87
N PHE A 139 -9.94 0.55 -9.61
CA PHE A 139 -10.39 1.32 -8.43
C PHE A 139 -10.89 2.73 -8.71
N THR A 140 -10.54 3.32 -9.87
CA THR A 140 -10.76 4.77 -10.10
C THR A 140 -11.55 5.08 -11.38
N GLN A 141 -11.69 4.13 -12.31
CA GLN A 141 -12.29 4.37 -13.64
C GLN A 141 -13.78 4.75 -13.59
N LYS A 142 -14.53 4.24 -12.61
CA LYS A 142 -15.98 4.49 -12.48
C LYS A 142 -16.21 5.93 -11.98
N LYS A 143 -17.30 6.57 -12.45
CA LYS A 143 -17.69 7.94 -12.02
C LYS A 143 -17.83 8.10 -10.49
N LYS A 144 -18.08 6.98 -9.78
CA LYS A 144 -17.97 6.84 -8.33
C LYS A 144 -17.03 5.66 -7.99
N GLY A 145 -15.74 5.83 -8.27
CA GLY A 145 -14.71 4.87 -7.86
C GLY A 145 -14.52 4.86 -6.34
N ILE A 146 -14.02 3.75 -5.79
CA ILE A 146 -13.70 3.69 -4.35
C ILE A 146 -12.56 4.65 -3.98
N ILE A 147 -11.73 5.02 -4.97
CA ILE A 147 -10.77 6.13 -4.89
C ILE A 147 -11.27 7.25 -5.82
N THR A 148 -11.34 8.47 -5.30
CA THR A 148 -11.90 9.64 -6.01
C THR A 148 -10.92 10.34 -6.93
N TYR A 149 -9.62 10.10 -6.77
CA TYR A 149 -8.59 10.70 -7.61
C TYR A 149 -8.38 9.90 -8.91
N ASN A 150 -8.19 10.62 -10.02
CA ASN A 150 -7.79 10.01 -11.28
C ASN A 150 -6.32 9.55 -11.21
N ALA A 151 -6.11 8.29 -10.78
CA ALA A 151 -4.78 7.73 -10.56
C ALA A 151 -3.88 7.79 -11.80
N LYS A 152 -4.46 7.60 -13.00
CA LYS A 152 -3.70 7.62 -14.26
C LYS A 152 -3.15 9.01 -14.57
N GLU A 153 -4.02 10.02 -14.51
CA GLU A 153 -3.63 11.42 -14.75
C GLU A 153 -2.63 11.89 -13.70
N MET A 154 -2.86 11.55 -12.43
CA MET A 154 -1.93 11.87 -11.34
C MET A 154 -0.54 11.25 -11.58
N ALA A 155 -0.51 9.98 -12.01
CA ALA A 155 0.73 9.28 -12.31
C ALA A 155 1.49 9.87 -13.50
N GLU A 156 0.77 10.24 -14.56
CA GLU A 156 1.36 10.87 -15.75
C GLU A 156 1.94 12.24 -15.43
N ASN A 157 1.21 13.07 -14.68
CA ASN A 157 1.67 14.39 -14.27
C ASN A 157 2.89 14.30 -13.33
N LEU A 158 2.88 13.43 -12.31
CA LEU A 158 4.02 13.24 -11.41
C LEU A 158 5.23 12.65 -12.13
N ARG A 159 5.03 11.71 -13.07
CA ARG A 159 6.12 11.17 -13.90
C ARG A 159 6.75 12.28 -14.75
N PHE A 160 5.93 13.09 -15.41
CA PHE A 160 6.42 14.20 -16.23
C PHE A 160 7.26 15.17 -15.39
N MET A 161 6.75 15.57 -14.21
CA MET A 161 7.48 16.48 -13.33
C MET A 161 8.79 15.87 -12.82
N ARG A 162 8.79 14.60 -12.41
CA ARG A 162 10.01 13.88 -12.03
C ARG A 162 11.04 13.91 -13.16
N GLU A 163 10.65 13.47 -14.36
CA GLU A 163 11.56 13.38 -15.51
C GLU A 163 12.11 14.73 -15.93
N TYR A 164 11.26 15.75 -15.96
CA TYR A 164 11.67 17.09 -16.32
C TYR A 164 12.69 17.67 -15.34
N TYR A 165 12.42 17.59 -14.03
CA TYR A 165 13.35 18.11 -13.01
C TYR A 165 14.61 17.26 -12.84
N SER A 166 14.58 15.96 -13.15
CA SER A 166 15.76 15.08 -13.09
C SER A 166 16.68 15.19 -14.30
N TYR A 167 16.14 15.30 -15.53
CA TYR A 167 16.94 15.20 -16.75
C TYR A 167 17.12 16.51 -17.50
N ARG A 168 16.21 17.47 -17.29
CA ARG A 168 16.25 18.78 -17.96
C ARG A 168 16.56 19.94 -17.03
N MET A 169 16.48 19.71 -15.71
CA MET A 169 16.67 20.64 -14.60
C MET A 169 16.52 22.12 -15.00
N PRO A 170 15.33 22.71 -14.84
CA PRO A 170 15.12 24.06 -15.32
C PRO A 170 15.95 25.06 -14.50
N LEU A 171 16.57 26.02 -15.20
CA LEU A 171 17.29 27.13 -14.57
C LEU A 171 16.34 28.15 -13.91
N ASN A 172 15.05 28.09 -14.25
CA ASN A 172 13.99 28.93 -13.71
C ASN A 172 12.84 28.05 -13.18
N TYR A 173 11.74 28.65 -12.71
CA TYR A 173 10.56 27.91 -12.24
C TYR A 173 9.46 27.91 -13.34
N PRO A 174 9.57 27.07 -14.39
CA PRO A 174 8.75 27.22 -15.61
C PRO A 174 7.28 26.86 -15.35
N PHE A 175 7.00 26.06 -14.32
CA PHE A 175 5.65 25.61 -14.00
C PHE A 175 4.95 26.45 -12.92
N GLY A 176 5.56 27.55 -12.46
CA GLY A 176 4.90 28.47 -11.52
C GLY A 176 3.65 29.14 -12.08
N ARG A 177 3.47 29.10 -13.41
CA ARG A 177 2.28 29.60 -14.11
C ARG A 177 1.41 28.48 -14.72
N ALA A 178 1.91 27.25 -14.80
CA ALA A 178 1.15 26.12 -15.30
C ALA A 178 0.33 25.52 -14.14
N GLU A 179 -0.79 26.15 -13.82
CA GLU A 179 -1.57 25.87 -12.61
C GLU A 179 -2.05 24.42 -12.50
N ASN A 180 -2.29 23.71 -13.61
CA ASN A 180 -2.92 22.38 -13.53
C ASN A 180 -1.91 21.26 -13.21
N ILE A 181 -0.74 21.25 -13.85
CA ILE A 181 0.27 20.19 -13.63
C ILE A 181 0.97 20.38 -12.28
N SER A 182 1.29 21.64 -11.94
CA SER A 182 2.01 21.98 -10.71
C SER A 182 1.23 21.76 -9.41
N LYS A 183 -0.09 21.55 -9.49
CA LYS A 183 -0.99 21.28 -8.36
C LYS A 183 -1.28 19.79 -8.12
N THR A 184 -0.77 18.90 -8.97
CA THR A 184 -1.08 17.45 -8.91
C THR A 184 -0.68 16.82 -7.56
N ASP A 185 0.40 17.32 -6.95
CA ASP A 185 0.91 16.86 -5.65
C ASP A 185 0.03 17.28 -4.45
N ILE A 186 -0.84 18.28 -4.61
CA ILE A 186 -1.75 18.75 -3.54
C ILE A 186 -2.65 17.60 -3.06
N HIS A 187 -2.99 16.68 -3.95
CA HIS A 187 -3.85 15.55 -3.65
C HIS A 187 -3.10 14.30 -3.15
N LEU A 188 -1.76 14.33 -3.09
CA LEU A 188 -0.93 13.17 -2.76
C LEU A 188 -1.26 12.59 -1.39
N GLY A 189 -1.34 13.42 -0.36
CA GLY A 189 -1.65 12.94 1.00
C GLY A 189 -3.02 12.25 1.08
N GLY A 190 -4.04 12.80 0.41
CA GLY A 190 -5.37 12.21 0.32
C GLY A 190 -5.34 10.88 -0.45
N PHE A 191 -4.63 10.83 -1.58
CA PHE A 191 -4.48 9.62 -2.39
C PHE A 191 -3.79 8.48 -1.63
N VAL A 192 -2.68 8.80 -0.94
CA VAL A 192 -1.95 7.84 -0.10
C VAL A 192 -2.85 7.32 1.01
N LYS A 193 -3.53 8.21 1.75
CA LYS A 193 -4.44 7.81 2.83
C LYS A 193 -5.57 6.90 2.34
N GLN A 194 -6.23 7.24 1.23
CA GLN A 194 -7.28 6.40 0.65
C GLN A 194 -6.74 5.05 0.18
N SER A 195 -5.53 5.01 -0.39
CA SER A 195 -4.90 3.76 -0.84
C SER A 195 -4.53 2.84 0.32
N ILE A 196 -4.09 3.38 1.46
CA ILE A 196 -3.82 2.60 2.68
C ILE A 196 -5.12 2.03 3.24
N GLN A 197 -6.18 2.84 3.32
CA GLN A 197 -7.52 2.34 3.71
C GLN A 197 -8.00 1.23 2.79
N LEU A 198 -7.75 1.36 1.48
CA LEU A 198 -8.14 0.37 0.49
C LEU A 198 -7.33 -0.92 0.63
N ALA A 199 -6.02 -0.84 0.84
CA ALA A 199 -5.19 -2.02 1.10
C ALA A 199 -5.66 -2.74 2.37
N ASN A 200 -5.96 -2.00 3.44
CA ASN A 200 -6.50 -2.57 4.67
C ASN A 200 -7.84 -3.26 4.43
N LEU A 201 -8.77 -2.60 3.74
CA LEU A 201 -10.08 -3.16 3.39
C LEU A 201 -9.93 -4.49 2.64
N HIS A 202 -9.06 -4.52 1.63
CA HIS A 202 -8.80 -5.71 0.84
C HIS A 202 -8.18 -6.84 1.66
N SER A 203 -7.31 -6.53 2.63
CA SER A 203 -6.75 -7.54 3.53
C SER A 203 -7.80 -8.16 4.45
N HIS A 204 -8.77 -7.37 4.91
CA HIS A 204 -9.91 -7.86 5.68
C HIS A 204 -10.88 -8.71 4.84
N ILE A 205 -11.21 -8.27 3.63
CA ILE A 205 -12.03 -9.05 2.69
C ILE A 205 -11.34 -10.38 2.36
N LEU A 206 -10.03 -10.35 2.09
CA LEU A 206 -9.22 -11.53 1.82
C LEU A 206 -9.28 -12.52 3.00
N ARG A 207 -9.03 -12.04 4.22
CA ARG A 207 -9.10 -12.87 5.43
C ARG A 207 -10.46 -13.52 5.58
N LYS A 208 -11.52 -12.73 5.50
CA LYS A 208 -12.90 -13.19 5.65
C LYS A 208 -13.29 -14.20 4.56
N ALA A 209 -12.83 -13.99 3.32
CA ALA A 209 -13.04 -14.92 2.23
C ALA A 209 -12.33 -16.26 2.49
N ALA A 210 -11.08 -16.22 2.97
CA ALA A 210 -10.32 -17.42 3.31
C ALA A 210 -10.93 -18.20 4.47
N GLU A 211 -11.41 -17.53 5.52
CA GLU A 211 -12.15 -18.15 6.64
C GLU A 211 -13.38 -18.89 6.15
N LYS A 212 -14.18 -18.27 5.27
CA LYS A 212 -15.35 -18.92 4.67
C LYS A 212 -15.02 -20.12 3.79
N GLN A 213 -13.79 -20.24 3.29
CA GLN A 213 -13.32 -21.39 2.51
C GLN A 213 -12.55 -22.41 3.36
N GLY A 214 -12.46 -22.24 4.69
CA GLY A 214 -11.70 -23.14 5.56
C GLY A 214 -10.17 -23.04 5.37
N MET A 215 -9.71 -21.96 4.74
CA MET A 215 -8.29 -21.69 4.45
C MET A 215 -7.66 -20.72 5.47
N SER A 216 -8.37 -20.41 6.56
CA SER A 216 -7.84 -19.66 7.69
C SER A 216 -7.05 -20.52 8.67
N GLY A 217 -6.20 -19.87 9.47
CA GLY A 217 -5.37 -20.50 10.48
C GLY A 217 -3.91 -20.61 10.04
N ALA A 218 -3.03 -20.84 11.01
CA ALA A 218 -1.59 -20.88 10.79
C ALA A 218 -1.23 -21.90 9.68
N ALA A 219 -0.76 -21.38 8.55
CA ALA A 219 -0.18 -22.15 7.47
C ALA A 219 1.33 -22.26 7.69
N CYS A 220 1.86 -23.47 7.69
CA CYS A 220 3.30 -23.70 7.69
C CYS A 220 3.77 -23.95 6.27
N VAL A 221 4.96 -23.45 5.93
CA VAL A 221 5.62 -23.79 4.67
C VAL A 221 6.08 -25.25 4.75
N PRO A 222 5.59 -26.15 3.86
CA PRO A 222 6.07 -27.53 3.83
C PRO A 222 7.57 -27.59 3.58
N SER A 223 8.29 -28.48 4.26
CA SER A 223 9.77 -28.56 4.20
C SER A 223 10.29 -28.72 2.77
N GLU A 224 9.58 -29.48 1.95
CA GLU A 224 9.88 -29.69 0.52
C GLU A 224 9.69 -28.44 -0.35
N GLN A 225 9.00 -27.42 0.15
CA GLN A 225 8.78 -26.14 -0.53
C GLN A 225 9.62 -24.99 0.04
N HIS A 226 10.50 -25.24 1.02
CA HIS A 226 11.29 -24.18 1.66
C HIS A 226 12.14 -23.39 0.67
N ASP A 227 12.74 -24.02 -0.33
CA ASP A 227 13.58 -23.33 -1.31
C ASP A 227 12.76 -22.48 -2.28
N ILE A 228 11.59 -22.99 -2.68
CA ILE A 228 10.64 -22.26 -3.51
C ILE A 228 10.12 -21.04 -2.74
N PHE A 229 9.79 -21.22 -1.45
CA PHE A 229 9.40 -20.13 -0.55
C PHE A 229 10.49 -19.07 -0.43
N ARG A 230 11.74 -19.45 -0.16
CA ARG A 230 12.85 -18.49 -0.02
C ARG A 230 13.00 -17.63 -1.28
N ARG A 231 12.91 -18.26 -2.46
CA ARG A 231 12.96 -17.55 -3.75
C ARG A 231 11.78 -16.59 -3.91
N ASP A 232 10.55 -17.06 -3.67
CA ASP A 232 9.35 -16.24 -3.86
C ASP A 232 9.28 -15.09 -2.84
N PHE A 233 9.69 -15.34 -1.59
CA PHE A 233 9.85 -14.31 -0.56
C PHE A 233 10.88 -13.25 -0.98
N PHE A 234 12.04 -13.68 -1.51
CA PHE A 234 13.07 -12.77 -2.01
C PHE A 234 12.57 -11.95 -3.19
N ARG A 235 11.78 -12.52 -4.10
CA ARG A 235 11.18 -11.76 -5.22
C ARG A 235 10.20 -10.68 -4.75
N ILE A 236 9.55 -10.87 -3.61
CA ILE A 236 8.63 -9.88 -3.02
C ILE A 236 9.39 -8.77 -2.29
N ASN A 237 10.39 -9.13 -1.48
CA ASN A 237 10.98 -8.23 -0.48
C ASN A 237 12.43 -7.81 -0.78
N GLY A 238 13.15 -8.61 -1.57
CA GLY A 238 14.56 -8.43 -1.86
C GLY A 238 14.83 -7.72 -3.19
N LYS A 239 16.11 -7.47 -3.44
CA LYS A 239 16.59 -6.93 -4.71
C LYS A 239 17.94 -7.56 -5.08
N GLU A 240 17.99 -8.14 -6.26
CA GLU A 240 19.23 -8.56 -6.91
C GLU A 240 19.82 -7.38 -7.69
N HIS A 241 21.13 -7.19 -7.55
CA HIS A 241 21.87 -6.25 -8.37
C HIS A 241 22.22 -6.91 -9.72
N PRO A 242 21.88 -6.32 -10.88
CA PRO A 242 21.96 -7.03 -12.17
C PRO A 242 23.36 -7.48 -12.61
N THR A 243 24.42 -6.85 -12.10
CA THR A 243 25.80 -7.08 -12.56
C THR A 243 26.78 -7.43 -11.43
N SER A 244 26.29 -7.60 -10.22
CA SER A 244 27.12 -8.05 -9.09
C SER A 244 26.37 -9.16 -8.39
N ASP A 245 27.08 -10.10 -7.74
CA ASP A 245 26.49 -11.18 -6.95
C ASP A 245 25.87 -10.69 -5.62
N LEU A 246 25.32 -9.48 -5.62
CA LEU A 246 24.74 -8.81 -4.47
C LEU A 246 23.22 -9.03 -4.46
N ASN A 247 22.78 -9.82 -3.49
CA ASN A 247 21.38 -10.06 -3.17
C ASN A 247 21.02 -9.37 -1.87
N LEU A 248 20.30 -8.25 -1.96
CA LEU A 248 19.90 -7.47 -0.80
C LEU A 248 18.54 -7.94 -0.29
N LEU A 249 18.51 -8.40 0.95
CA LEU A 249 17.31 -8.62 1.73
C LEU A 249 17.49 -7.86 3.05
N ASP A 250 16.49 -7.06 3.42
CA ASP A 250 16.52 -6.30 4.66
C ASP A 250 16.64 -7.24 5.88
N PRO A 251 17.38 -6.89 6.96
CA PRO A 251 17.46 -7.70 8.16
C PRO A 251 16.08 -8.07 8.75
N ALA A 252 15.15 -7.11 8.80
CA ALA A 252 13.78 -7.35 9.29
C ALA A 252 13.03 -8.36 8.39
N ASP A 253 13.29 -8.34 7.09
CA ASP A 253 12.70 -9.29 6.16
C ASP A 253 13.38 -10.67 6.22
N SER A 254 14.66 -10.73 6.57
CA SER A 254 15.35 -11.99 6.84
C SER A 254 14.79 -12.66 8.08
N VAL A 255 14.57 -11.90 9.16
CA VAL A 255 13.91 -12.37 10.39
C VAL A 255 12.50 -12.84 10.06
N ALA A 256 11.69 -12.02 9.38
CA ALA A 256 10.34 -12.39 9.01
C ALA A 256 10.33 -13.71 8.21
N ARG A 257 11.15 -13.84 7.16
CA ARG A 257 11.25 -15.07 6.36
C ARG A 257 11.50 -16.31 7.23
N ASP A 258 12.39 -16.20 8.21
CA ASP A 258 12.73 -17.31 9.08
C ASP A 258 11.58 -17.63 10.06
N GLU A 259 10.80 -16.63 10.50
CA GLU A 259 9.55 -16.85 11.24
C GLU A 259 8.49 -17.57 10.39
N TYR A 260 8.29 -17.18 9.13
CA TYR A 260 7.39 -17.88 8.21
C TYR A 260 7.77 -19.37 8.07
N LEU A 261 9.06 -19.68 8.00
CA LEU A 261 9.57 -21.03 7.85
C LEU A 261 9.47 -21.88 9.13
N THR A 262 9.56 -21.25 10.31
CA THR A 262 9.66 -21.96 11.60
C THR A 262 8.38 -21.96 12.43
N ARG A 263 7.61 -20.86 12.37
CA ARG A 263 6.39 -20.64 13.16
C ARG A 263 5.11 -20.67 12.31
N GLY A 264 5.27 -20.64 10.99
CA GLY A 264 4.16 -20.50 10.05
C GLY A 264 3.64 -19.07 9.99
N CYS A 265 2.51 -18.89 9.33
CA CYS A 265 1.95 -17.58 9.05
C CYS A 265 0.43 -17.62 8.90
N ASP A 266 -0.21 -16.46 8.93
CA ASP A 266 -1.64 -16.36 8.67
C ASP A 266 -1.95 -15.14 7.78
N LEU A 267 -3.15 -15.10 7.20
CA LEU A 267 -3.64 -13.96 6.43
C LEU A 267 -4.07 -12.83 7.37
N VAL A 268 -3.09 -12.22 8.03
CA VAL A 268 -3.31 -11.15 9.01
C VAL A 268 -3.68 -9.85 8.26
N PRO A 269 -4.85 -9.25 8.56
CA PRO A 269 -5.19 -7.94 8.04
C PRO A 269 -4.17 -6.87 8.43
N LEU A 270 -3.99 -5.86 7.58
CA LEU A 270 -2.96 -4.83 7.75
C LEU A 270 -3.04 -4.10 9.10
N SER A 271 -4.25 -3.79 9.57
CA SER A 271 -4.44 -3.15 10.87
C SER A 271 -4.00 -4.03 12.05
N ILE A 272 -4.13 -5.36 11.95
CA ILE A 272 -3.65 -6.28 13.00
C ILE A 272 -2.13 -6.44 12.92
N GLY A 273 -1.58 -6.49 11.69
CA GLY A 273 -0.13 -6.58 11.47
C GLY A 273 0.64 -5.28 11.75
N TYR A 274 -0.07 -4.18 12.05
CA TYR A 274 0.53 -2.86 12.23
C TYR A 274 1.59 -2.82 13.33
N GLU A 275 1.28 -3.31 14.54
CA GLU A 275 2.21 -3.26 15.69
C GLU A 275 3.52 -3.99 15.37
N HIS A 276 3.44 -5.18 14.80
CA HIS A 276 4.63 -5.93 14.39
C HIS A 276 5.43 -5.19 13.29
N MET A 277 4.78 -4.52 12.34
CA MET A 277 5.52 -3.72 11.36
C MET A 277 6.09 -2.43 11.99
N TYR A 278 5.39 -1.85 12.96
CA TYR A 278 5.80 -0.64 13.67
C TYR A 278 7.13 -0.86 14.40
N ASP A 279 7.25 -1.99 15.10
CA ASP A 279 8.47 -2.37 15.84
C ASP A 279 9.66 -2.65 14.91
N GLU A 280 9.40 -3.11 13.68
CA GLU A 280 10.43 -3.48 12.71
C GLU A 280 10.84 -2.31 11.79
N PHE A 281 9.95 -1.33 11.58
CA PHE A 281 10.15 -0.28 10.58
C PHE A 281 11.27 0.69 10.99
N MET A 282 12.40 0.61 10.27
CA MET A 282 13.59 1.45 10.43
C MET A 282 14.26 1.34 11.82
N THR A 283 14.06 0.23 12.54
CA THR A 283 14.64 0.00 13.88
C THR A 283 16.00 -0.70 13.85
N TYR A 284 16.35 -1.36 12.74
CA TYR A 284 17.62 -2.08 12.56
C TYR A 284 18.79 -1.21 12.07
N ALA A 285 18.59 0.11 11.97
CA ALA A 285 19.52 0.99 11.26
C ALA A 285 20.84 1.28 12.00
N ASP A 286 20.87 1.23 13.34
CA ASP A 286 22.00 1.79 14.10
C ASP A 286 22.62 0.87 15.17
N GLY A 287 22.26 -0.41 15.24
CA GLY A 287 22.94 -1.37 16.15
C GLY A 287 22.89 -1.02 17.64
N GLY A 288 21.98 -0.12 18.04
CA GLY A 288 21.77 0.30 19.42
C GLY A 288 20.27 0.44 19.73
N ASP A 289 19.92 0.33 21.01
CA ASP A 289 18.55 0.41 21.56
C ASP A 289 17.88 1.79 21.42
N GLU A 290 18.51 2.74 20.72
CA GLU A 290 17.95 4.06 20.48
C GLU A 290 17.07 4.02 19.23
N LEU A 291 15.74 3.98 19.45
CA LEU A 291 14.76 4.25 18.40
C LEU A 291 15.17 5.54 17.67
N PRO A 292 15.20 5.56 16.33
CA PRO A 292 15.59 6.77 15.63
C PRO A 292 14.66 7.91 16.04
N GLU A 293 15.21 8.93 16.70
CA GLU A 293 14.53 10.19 17.09
C GLU A 293 14.13 11.04 15.87
N ASN A 294 13.99 10.42 14.71
CA ASN A 294 13.66 11.09 13.47
C ASN A 294 12.15 11.39 13.44
N GLU A 295 11.82 12.67 13.57
CA GLU A 295 10.45 13.18 13.55
C GLU A 295 9.62 12.62 12.38
N ILE A 296 10.24 12.44 11.20
CA ILE A 296 9.55 11.91 10.02
C ILE A 296 9.11 10.45 10.19
N ILE A 297 9.87 9.64 10.94
CA ILE A 297 9.56 8.22 11.18
C ILE A 297 8.37 8.14 12.13
N ARG A 298 8.37 8.96 13.20
CA ARG A 298 7.24 9.07 14.12
C ARG A 298 5.97 9.55 13.42
N GLU A 299 6.08 10.59 12.57
CA GLU A 299 4.94 11.09 11.80
C GLU A 299 4.45 10.06 10.78
N THR A 300 5.36 9.31 10.13
CA THR A 300 5.02 8.21 9.22
C THR A 300 4.16 7.17 9.95
N ARG A 301 4.64 6.69 11.10
CA ARG A 301 3.94 5.71 11.93
C ARG A 301 2.55 6.21 12.33
N SER A 302 2.47 7.44 12.84
CA SER A 302 1.20 8.07 13.26
C SER A 302 0.19 8.20 12.10
N LEU A 303 0.65 8.59 10.91
CA LEU A 303 -0.23 8.75 9.75
C LEU A 303 -0.70 7.42 9.17
N VAL A 304 0.14 6.37 9.19
CA VAL A 304 -0.29 5.02 8.81
C VAL A 304 -1.32 4.51 9.83
N TYR A 305 -1.06 4.65 11.12
CA TYR A 305 -2.03 4.30 12.17
C TYR A 305 -3.38 4.98 11.96
N GLY A 306 -3.40 6.31 11.79
CA GLY A 306 -4.64 7.07 11.57
C GLY A 306 -5.26 6.90 10.17
N ALA A 307 -4.65 6.09 9.30
CA ALA A 307 -5.28 5.59 8.08
C ALA A 307 -5.88 4.20 8.29
N LEU A 308 -5.31 3.37 9.17
CA LEU A 308 -5.80 2.03 9.49
C LEU A 308 -6.94 2.04 10.52
N PHE A 309 -6.93 2.98 11.46
CA PHE A 309 -7.87 3.13 12.60
C PHE A 309 -8.49 4.53 12.65
#